data_AF-X1CQY0-F1
#
_entry.id   AF-X1CQY0-F1
#
_cell.length_a   1.000
_cell.length_b   1.000
_cell.length_c   1.000
_cell.angle_alpha   90.00
_cell.angle_beta   90.00
_cell.angle_gamma   90.00
#
_symmetry.space_group_name_H-M   'P 1'
#
loop_
_entity.id
_entity.type
_entity.pdbx_description
1 polymer ?
#
loop_
_entity_poly.entity_id
_entity_poly.type
_entity_poly.pdbx_seq_one_letter_code
_entity_poly.pdbx_strand_id
1 'polypeptide(L)'
;MLTASGTSGYADELADFMDVNSLGGFITKSITLKPRKGNATPRIVETDSGMLNAIGWANIGLDAFVEEKLPVLEKLSCAVFVNIAGETIDEYVAVAQRLAAEKAIAGFELNVSCPNVEKGGISFGTDPTQVTEITSAVKKVSGEKILMVKLALPPLRNQNTA
;
A
#
# COMPACT_ATOMS: atom_id res chain seq x y z
N MET A 1 -13.14 -1.66 12.63
CA MET A 1 -11.94 -0.80 12.54
C MET A 1 -10.89 -1.50 11.70
N LEU A 2 -10.15 -0.75 10.86
CA LEU A 2 -9.01 -1.25 10.09
C LEU A 2 -7.77 -0.39 10.35
N THR A 3 -6.57 -0.97 10.29
CA THR A 3 -5.32 -0.20 10.29
C THR A 3 -5.14 0.57 8.99
N ALA A 4 -4.45 1.71 9.04
CA ALA A 4 -4.00 2.40 7.83
C ALA A 4 -2.65 1.83 7.38
N SER A 5 -2.50 1.57 6.07
CA SER A 5 -1.22 1.10 5.54
C SER A 5 -0.06 2.02 5.93
N GLY A 6 1.01 1.44 6.46
CA GLY A 6 2.23 2.14 6.81
C GLY A 6 2.38 2.55 8.27
N THR A 7 1.36 2.33 9.11
CA THR A 7 1.42 2.64 10.55
C THR A 7 1.68 1.44 11.44
N SER A 8 1.47 0.22 10.93
CA SER A 8 1.38 -1.01 11.73
C SER A 8 2.22 -2.18 11.20
N GLY A 9 3.13 -1.93 10.26
CA GLY A 9 4.00 -2.97 9.70
C GLY A 9 3.24 -4.10 8.99
N TYR A 10 3.55 -5.34 9.36
CA TYR A 10 3.01 -6.59 8.80
C TYR A 10 2.25 -7.43 9.85
N ALA A 11 1.76 -6.77 10.90
CA ALA A 11 0.97 -7.28 12.03
C ALA A 11 1.78 -7.81 13.21
N ASP A 12 2.94 -8.43 12.98
CA ASP A 12 3.78 -8.94 14.06
C ASP A 12 4.31 -7.82 14.98
N GLU A 13 4.50 -6.61 14.45
CA GLU A 13 4.98 -5.47 15.23
C GLU A 13 3.97 -4.96 16.28
N LEU A 14 2.69 -5.31 16.16
CA LEU A 14 1.66 -4.94 17.14
C LEU A 14 1.37 -6.04 18.16
N ALA A 15 1.89 -7.26 17.97
CA ALA A 15 1.52 -8.42 18.78
C ALA A 15 1.85 -8.26 20.28
N ASP A 16 2.89 -7.50 20.61
CA ASP A 16 3.28 -7.22 22.00
C ASP A 16 2.35 -6.21 22.70
N PHE A 17 1.55 -5.47 21.94
CA PHE A 17 0.72 -4.37 22.46
C PHE A 17 -0.78 -4.68 22.41
N MET A 18 -1.22 -5.48 21.46
CA MET A 18 -2.63 -5.86 21.32
C MET A 18 -2.83 -7.16 20.54
N ASP A 19 -3.98 -7.80 20.74
CA ASP A 19 -4.45 -8.87 19.85
C ASP A 19 -4.95 -8.27 18.53
N VAL A 20 -4.19 -8.45 17.46
CA VAL A 20 -4.56 -7.99 16.11
C VAL A 20 -5.89 -8.60 15.65
N ASN A 21 -6.27 -9.78 16.14
CA ASN A 21 -7.54 -10.43 15.79
C ASN A 21 -8.77 -9.71 16.36
N SER A 22 -8.60 -8.79 17.31
CA SER A 22 -9.69 -7.94 17.78
C SER A 22 -10.07 -6.84 16.78
N LEU A 23 -9.31 -6.67 15.68
CA LEU A 23 -9.59 -5.72 14.61
C LEU A 23 -10.61 -6.30 13.61
N GLY A 24 -11.32 -5.41 12.91
CA GLY A 24 -12.19 -5.82 11.80
C GLY A 24 -11.41 -6.16 10.52
N GLY A 25 -10.19 -5.66 10.40
CA GLY A 25 -9.26 -5.98 9.33
C GLY A 25 -7.92 -5.27 9.51
N PHE A 26 -6.93 -5.72 8.75
CA PHE A 26 -5.56 -5.24 8.81
C PHE A 26 -5.07 -4.90 7.42
N ILE A 27 -4.54 -3.68 7.23
CA ILE A 27 -3.90 -3.27 5.99
C ILE A 27 -2.39 -3.23 6.20
N THR A 28 -1.66 -4.06 5.46
CA THR A 28 -0.20 -4.15 5.62
C THR A 28 0.50 -2.87 5.19
N LYS A 29 1.75 -2.70 5.62
CA LYS A 29 2.71 -1.81 4.96
C LYS A 29 2.73 -2.11 3.46
N SER A 30 2.83 -1.05 2.65
CA SER A 30 3.02 -1.16 1.20
C SER A 30 4.16 -2.11 0.87
N ILE A 31 3.93 -3.03 -0.07
CA ILE A 31 5.00 -3.84 -0.67
C ILE A 31 5.14 -3.50 -2.15
N THR A 32 6.39 -3.51 -2.62
CA THR A 32 6.76 -3.31 -4.03
C THR A 32 7.34 -4.61 -4.58
N LEU A 33 7.43 -4.73 -5.91
CA LEU A 33 7.99 -5.92 -6.55
C LEU A 33 9.40 -6.24 -6.01
N LYS A 34 10.25 -5.22 -5.89
CA LYS A 34 11.60 -5.32 -5.32
C LYS A 34 11.69 -4.63 -3.95
N PRO A 35 12.66 -4.99 -3.09
CA PRO A 35 12.87 -4.32 -1.81
C PRO A 35 13.22 -2.84 -1.99
N ARG A 36 12.84 -2.01 -1.01
CA ARG A 36 13.20 -0.58 -0.98
C ARG A 36 13.71 -0.18 0.39
N LYS A 37 14.84 0.54 0.41
CA LYS A 37 15.42 1.09 1.65
C LYS A 37 14.64 2.29 2.19
N GLY A 38 13.93 3.02 1.34
CA GLY A 38 13.32 4.31 1.66
C GLY A 38 14.30 5.49 1.64
N ASN A 39 13.81 6.69 1.98
CA ASN A 39 14.53 7.96 1.85
C ASN A 39 15.70 8.12 2.84
N ALA A 40 16.50 9.18 2.81
CA ALA A 40 17.45 9.45 3.90
C ALA A 40 16.72 9.81 5.21
N THR A 41 17.35 9.60 6.37
CA THR A 41 16.85 10.15 7.65
C THR A 41 17.27 11.62 7.81
N PRO A 42 16.49 12.46 8.50
CA PRO A 42 15.24 12.17 9.23
C PRO A 42 14.05 11.96 8.29
N ARG A 43 13.17 10.99 8.62
CA ARG A 43 11.98 10.64 7.81
C ARG A 43 10.65 10.95 8.50
N ILE A 44 10.68 11.41 9.74
CA ILE A 44 9.51 11.72 10.56
C ILE A 44 9.81 13.00 11.34
N VAL A 45 8.82 13.88 11.45
CA VAL A 45 8.85 15.04 12.35
C VAL A 45 7.44 15.30 12.90
N GLU A 46 7.34 15.69 14.15
CA GLU A 46 6.08 16.08 14.80
C GLU A 46 5.61 17.45 14.31
N THR A 47 4.30 17.66 14.27
CA THR A 47 3.66 18.95 14.01
C THR A 47 2.53 19.17 15.01
N ASP A 48 2.02 20.40 15.10
CA ASP A 48 0.82 20.66 15.88
C ASP A 48 -0.32 19.75 15.41
N SER A 49 -0.85 18.94 16.32
CA SER A 49 -1.93 17.97 16.07
C SER A 49 -1.62 16.91 14.99
N GLY A 50 -0.36 16.59 14.72
CA GLY A 50 -0.02 15.60 13.70
C GLY A 50 1.47 15.30 13.55
N MET A 51 1.81 14.72 12.39
CA MET A 51 3.18 14.43 12.03
C MET A 51 3.37 14.45 10.51
N LEU A 52 4.57 14.78 10.05
CA LEU A 52 5.00 14.59 8.67
C LEU A 52 5.83 13.31 8.57
N ASN A 53 5.70 12.62 7.45
CA ASN A 53 6.55 11.47 7.13
C ASN A 53 7.03 11.51 5.67
N ALA A 54 8.26 11.06 5.47
CA ALA A 54 8.91 10.89 4.18
C ALA A 54 9.59 9.52 4.14
N ILE A 55 8.85 8.44 4.42
CA ILE A 55 9.41 7.09 4.52
C ILE A 55 10.03 6.59 3.21
N GLY A 56 9.45 6.98 2.06
CA GLY A 56 9.94 6.58 0.73
C GLY A 56 9.66 5.11 0.39
N TRP A 57 8.52 4.57 0.87
CA TRP A 57 8.13 3.17 0.68
C TRP A 57 9.17 2.14 1.14
N ALA A 58 9.88 2.39 2.23
CA ALA A 58 10.74 1.36 2.83
C ALA A 58 9.92 0.07 3.07
N ASN A 59 10.34 -1.03 2.44
CA ASN A 59 9.68 -2.35 2.50
C ASN A 59 10.62 -3.48 2.06
N ILE A 60 10.27 -4.70 2.43
CA ILE A 60 11.10 -5.91 2.22
C ILE A 60 11.02 -6.50 0.81
N GLY A 61 10.11 -6.02 -0.04
CA GLY A 61 9.86 -6.58 -1.37
C GLY A 61 8.90 -7.79 -1.34
N LEU A 62 8.45 -8.19 -2.53
CA LEU A 62 7.45 -9.26 -2.68
C LEU A 62 7.94 -10.62 -2.21
N ASP A 63 9.16 -11.02 -2.59
CA ASP A 63 9.68 -12.36 -2.30
C ASP A 63 9.82 -12.59 -0.79
N ALA A 64 10.47 -11.66 -0.08
CA ALA A 64 10.60 -11.72 1.37
C ALA A 64 9.25 -11.57 2.08
N PHE A 65 8.31 -10.80 1.54
CA PHE A 65 6.95 -10.72 2.09
C PHE A 65 6.24 -12.08 2.05
N VAL A 66 6.34 -12.79 0.92
CA VAL A 66 5.75 -14.13 0.78
C VAL A 66 6.44 -15.13 1.72
N GLU A 67 7.76 -15.09 1.82
CA GLU A 67 8.53 -16.04 2.63
C GLU A 67 8.36 -15.79 4.14
N GLU A 68 8.44 -14.54 4.57
CA GLU A 68 8.57 -14.19 5.99
C GLU A 68 7.25 -13.72 6.61
N LYS A 69 6.42 -12.98 5.85
CA LYS A 69 5.25 -12.29 6.41
C LYS A 69 3.94 -13.00 6.12
N LEU A 70 3.79 -13.64 4.96
CA LEU A 70 2.58 -14.40 4.65
C LEU A 70 2.26 -15.49 5.70
N PRO A 71 3.23 -16.28 6.23
CA PRO A 71 2.95 -17.26 7.28
C PRO A 71 2.49 -16.64 8.61
N VAL A 72 2.82 -15.37 8.86
CA VAL A 72 2.30 -14.62 10.02
C VAL A 72 0.84 -14.24 9.75
N LEU A 73 0.56 -13.69 8.58
CA LEU A 73 -0.77 -13.24 8.17
C LEU A 73 -1.78 -14.40 8.09
N GLU A 74 -1.33 -15.61 7.74
CA GLU A 74 -2.15 -16.84 7.73
C GLU A 74 -2.73 -17.20 9.11
N LYS A 75 -2.11 -16.73 10.20
CA LYS A 75 -2.58 -16.99 11.57
C LYS A 75 -3.66 -16.01 12.02
N LEU A 76 -3.92 -14.96 11.26
CA LEU A 76 -4.92 -13.95 11.61
C LEU A 76 -6.32 -14.42 11.21
N SER A 77 -7.29 -14.16 12.08
CA SER A 77 -8.72 -14.39 11.81
C SER A 77 -9.43 -13.16 11.25
N CYS A 78 -8.81 -11.97 11.35
CA CYS A 78 -9.35 -10.74 10.75
C CYS A 78 -9.03 -10.66 9.24
N ALA A 79 -9.81 -9.88 8.48
CA ALA A 79 -9.56 -9.70 7.04
C ALA A 79 -8.24 -8.95 6.78
N VAL A 80 -7.34 -9.52 5.98
CA VAL A 80 -6.06 -8.90 5.63
C VAL A 80 -6.12 -8.32 4.22
N PHE A 81 -5.72 -7.05 4.08
CA PHE A 81 -5.52 -6.40 2.79
C PHE A 81 -4.06 -6.05 2.61
N VAL A 82 -3.48 -6.45 1.47
CA VAL A 82 -2.11 -6.08 1.13
C VAL A 82 -2.11 -4.76 0.39
N ASN A 83 -1.41 -3.76 0.94
CA ASN A 83 -1.19 -2.51 0.23
C ASN A 83 -0.09 -2.73 -0.83
N ILE A 84 -0.40 -2.43 -2.09
CA ILE A 84 0.52 -2.58 -3.22
C ILE A 84 0.97 -1.20 -3.67
N ALA A 85 2.29 -1.03 -3.84
CA ALA A 85 2.90 0.13 -4.47
C ALA A 85 3.83 -0.33 -5.61
N GLY A 86 4.14 0.59 -6.51
CA GLY A 86 4.99 0.36 -7.67
C GLY A 86 5.22 1.66 -8.45
N GLU A 87 6.24 1.65 -9.30
CA GLU A 87 6.57 2.75 -10.20
C GLU A 87 5.87 2.60 -11.56
N THR A 88 5.58 1.37 -11.98
CA THR A 88 4.89 1.07 -13.25
C THR A 88 3.68 0.15 -13.02
N ILE A 89 2.69 0.18 -13.93
CA ILE A 89 1.50 -0.68 -13.86
C ILE A 89 1.89 -2.16 -13.83
N ASP A 90 2.93 -2.55 -14.57
CA ASP A 90 3.43 -3.93 -14.61
C ASP A 90 3.92 -4.40 -13.24
N GLU A 91 4.53 -3.53 -12.43
CA GLU A 91 4.92 -3.88 -11.05
C GLU A 91 3.69 -4.15 -10.16
N TYR A 92 2.64 -3.33 -10.26
CA TYR A 92 1.39 -3.57 -9.52
C TYR A 92 0.74 -4.89 -9.95
N VAL A 93 0.70 -5.15 -11.27
CA VAL A 93 0.15 -6.38 -11.83
C VAL A 93 0.95 -7.60 -11.36
N ALA A 94 2.28 -7.55 -11.42
CA ALA A 94 3.14 -8.65 -11.00
C ALA A 94 2.93 -9.01 -9.53
N VAL A 95 2.87 -7.98 -8.65
CA VAL A 95 2.60 -8.17 -7.23
C VAL A 95 1.21 -8.78 -7.01
N ALA A 96 0.16 -8.18 -7.58
CA ALA A 96 -1.21 -8.64 -7.40
C ALA A 96 -1.40 -10.07 -7.93
N GLN A 97 -0.83 -10.37 -9.09
CA GLN A 97 -0.90 -11.69 -9.71
C GLN A 97 -0.23 -12.75 -8.86
N ARG A 98 0.95 -12.46 -8.28
CA ARG A 98 1.63 -13.39 -7.38
C ARG A 98 0.81 -13.70 -6.14
N LEU A 99 0.12 -12.70 -5.59
CA LEU A 99 -0.63 -12.84 -4.34
C LEU A 99 -2.09 -13.26 -4.52
N ALA A 100 -2.61 -13.31 -5.75
CA ALA A 100 -4.02 -13.56 -6.04
C ALA A 100 -4.53 -14.93 -5.56
N ALA A 101 -3.65 -15.94 -5.47
CA ALA A 101 -4.00 -17.28 -5.00
C ALA A 101 -3.91 -17.44 -3.47
N GLU A 102 -3.32 -16.48 -2.75
CA GLU A 102 -3.02 -16.64 -1.33
C GLU A 102 -4.27 -16.46 -0.46
N LYS A 103 -4.69 -17.52 0.23
CA LYS A 103 -5.98 -17.56 0.95
C LYS A 103 -6.05 -16.58 2.12
N ALA A 104 -4.93 -16.31 2.77
CA ALA A 104 -4.84 -15.37 3.90
C ALA A 104 -5.15 -13.91 3.51
N ILE A 105 -5.03 -13.58 2.22
CA ILE A 105 -5.25 -12.22 1.74
C ILE A 105 -6.71 -12.08 1.29
N ALA A 106 -7.48 -11.20 1.93
CA ALA A 106 -8.86 -10.89 1.53
C ALA A 106 -8.91 -9.97 0.29
N GLY A 107 -7.91 -9.10 0.13
CA GLY A 107 -7.89 -8.12 -0.94
C GLY A 107 -6.61 -7.32 -1.05
N PHE A 108 -6.63 -6.37 -1.98
CA PHE A 108 -5.54 -5.44 -2.24
C PHE A 108 -6.00 -3.99 -2.06
N GLU A 109 -5.10 -3.15 -1.54
CA GLU A 109 -5.23 -1.69 -1.57
C GLU A 109 -4.18 -1.12 -2.51
N LEU A 110 -4.59 -0.54 -3.65
CA LEU A 110 -3.67 0.10 -4.58
C LEU A 110 -3.28 1.48 -4.08
N ASN A 111 -1.99 1.66 -3.79
CA ASN A 111 -1.43 2.94 -3.41
C ASN A 111 -1.07 3.76 -4.65
N VAL A 112 -2.06 4.45 -5.22
CA VAL A 112 -1.87 5.29 -6.42
C VAL A 112 -1.38 6.70 -6.09
N SER A 113 -0.96 6.98 -4.85
CA SER A 113 -0.67 8.35 -4.42
C SER A 113 0.69 8.89 -4.88
N CYS A 114 1.52 8.12 -5.58
CA CYS A 114 2.89 8.51 -5.92
C CYS A 114 3.05 8.98 -7.37
N PRO A 115 3.93 9.97 -7.62
CA PRO A 115 4.33 10.42 -8.96
C PRO A 115 4.69 9.25 -9.90
N ASN A 116 3.97 9.13 -11.00
CA ASN A 116 4.38 8.34 -12.15
C ASN A 116 5.60 9.01 -12.80
N VAL A 117 6.76 8.38 -12.66
CA VAL A 117 8.06 8.92 -13.11
C VAL A 117 8.13 8.95 -14.64
N GLU A 118 7.48 8.01 -15.34
CA GLU A 118 7.47 7.94 -16.81
C GLU A 118 6.67 9.08 -17.46
N LYS A 119 5.69 9.65 -16.74
CA LYS A 119 4.86 10.78 -17.20
C LYS A 119 5.24 12.12 -16.53
N GLY A 120 6.51 12.29 -16.18
CA GLY A 120 7.01 13.58 -15.68
C GLY A 120 6.63 13.91 -14.24
N GLY A 121 6.37 12.89 -13.41
CA GLY A 121 6.13 13.06 -11.97
C GLY A 121 4.67 13.35 -11.60
N ILE A 122 3.71 13.12 -12.49
CA ILE A 122 2.28 13.22 -12.17
C ILE A 122 1.84 11.96 -11.44
N SER A 123 1.24 12.10 -10.25
CA SER A 123 0.75 10.96 -9.48
C SER A 123 -0.36 10.21 -10.19
N PHE A 124 -0.29 8.86 -10.27
CA PHE A 124 -1.35 8.03 -10.87
C PHE A 124 -2.73 8.43 -10.36
N GLY A 125 -2.85 8.75 -9.06
CA GLY A 125 -4.07 9.12 -8.38
C GLY A 125 -4.66 10.49 -8.75
N THR A 126 -3.98 11.29 -9.57
CA THR A 126 -4.46 12.63 -9.97
C THR A 126 -5.00 12.69 -11.40
N ASP A 127 -4.85 11.61 -12.18
CA ASP A 127 -5.38 11.47 -13.53
C ASP A 127 -6.38 10.30 -13.58
N PRO A 128 -7.69 10.57 -13.73
CA PRO A 128 -8.72 9.53 -13.78
C PRO A 128 -8.48 8.45 -14.85
N THR A 129 -7.81 8.80 -15.95
CA THR A 129 -7.46 7.84 -17.02
C THR A 129 -6.43 6.85 -16.51
N GLN A 130 -5.39 7.33 -15.83
CA GLN A 130 -4.35 6.49 -15.22
C GLN A 130 -4.91 5.64 -14.08
N VAL A 131 -5.78 6.20 -13.23
CA VAL A 131 -6.47 5.42 -12.19
C VAL A 131 -7.32 4.31 -12.81
N THR A 132 -8.03 4.60 -13.90
CA THR A 132 -8.82 3.59 -14.63
C THR A 132 -7.93 2.50 -15.20
N GLU A 133 -6.81 2.88 -15.82
CA GLU A 133 -5.85 1.96 -16.44
C GLU A 133 -5.25 1.00 -15.42
N ILE A 134 -4.65 1.51 -14.34
CA ILE A 134 -4.03 0.69 -13.30
C ILE A 134 -5.05 -0.20 -12.58
N THR A 135 -6.23 0.35 -12.25
CA THR A 135 -7.27 -0.41 -11.56
C THR A 135 -7.79 -1.54 -12.45
N SER A 136 -8.00 -1.27 -13.75
CA SER A 136 -8.44 -2.27 -14.72
C SER A 136 -7.38 -3.35 -14.95
N ALA A 137 -6.11 -2.97 -15.06
CA ALA A 137 -5.01 -3.91 -15.25
C ALA A 137 -4.87 -4.86 -14.05
N VAL A 138 -4.85 -4.31 -12.83
CA VAL A 138 -4.75 -5.12 -11.61
C VAL A 138 -6.00 -5.98 -11.43
N LYS A 139 -7.21 -5.45 -11.65
CA LYS A 139 -8.45 -6.22 -11.45
C LYS A 139 -8.51 -7.48 -12.29
N LYS A 140 -7.92 -7.49 -13.50
CA LYS A 140 -7.84 -8.68 -14.37
C LYS A 140 -7.04 -9.83 -13.76
N VAL A 141 -6.06 -9.53 -12.92
CA VAL A 141 -5.17 -10.54 -12.30
C VAL A 141 -5.50 -10.82 -10.84
N SER A 142 -6.36 -10.02 -10.20
CA SER A 142 -6.71 -10.17 -8.78
C SER A 142 -7.58 -11.38 -8.43
N GLY A 143 -8.11 -12.13 -9.41
CA GLY A 143 -9.05 -13.22 -9.16
C GLY A 143 -10.27 -12.77 -8.36
N GLU A 144 -10.60 -13.52 -7.30
CA GLU A 144 -11.72 -13.24 -6.39
C GLU A 144 -11.41 -12.18 -5.32
N LYS A 145 -10.16 -11.69 -5.25
CA LYS A 145 -9.75 -10.70 -4.24
C LYS A 145 -10.49 -9.38 -4.41
N ILE A 146 -10.85 -8.78 -3.27
CA ILE A 146 -11.39 -7.42 -3.23
C ILE A 146 -10.29 -6.44 -3.65
N LEU A 147 -10.63 -5.44 -4.47
CA LEU A 147 -9.69 -4.41 -4.91
C LEU A 147 -10.18 -3.04 -4.44
N MET A 148 -9.37 -2.36 -3.64
CA MET A 148 -9.59 -0.99 -3.19
C MET A 148 -8.52 -0.08 -3.80
N VAL A 149 -8.85 1.19 -4.02
CA VAL A 149 -7.91 2.20 -4.50
C VAL A 149 -7.80 3.30 -3.46
N LYS A 150 -6.58 3.54 -2.96
CA LYS A 150 -6.29 4.63 -2.04
C LYS A 150 -6.02 5.91 -2.83
N LEU A 151 -7.02 6.78 -2.85
CA LEU A 151 -6.96 8.03 -3.62
C LEU A 151 -5.97 9.03 -3.03
N ALA A 152 -5.32 9.78 -3.91
CA ALA A 152 -4.49 10.91 -3.55
C ALA A 152 -5.37 12.13 -3.23
N LEU A 153 -4.84 13.08 -2.46
CA LEU A 153 -5.44 14.40 -2.39
C LEU A 153 -5.35 15.06 -3.76
N PRO A 154 -6.40 15.76 -4.22
CA PRO A 154 -6.28 16.60 -5.40
C PRO A 154 -5.21 17.68 -5.12
N PRO A 155 -4.51 18.16 -6.16
CA PRO A 155 -3.64 19.31 -6.00
C PRO A 155 -4.44 20.44 -5.35
N LEU A 156 -3.83 21.10 -4.35
CA LEU A 156 -4.43 22.28 -3.74
C LEU A 156 -4.78 23.26 -4.86
N ARG A 157 -6.06 23.64 -4.99
CA ARG A 157 -6.43 24.74 -5.89
C ARG A 157 -5.58 25.94 -5.47
N ASN A 158 -4.80 26.48 -6.41
CA ASN A 158 -4.04 27.71 -6.18
C ASN A 158 -4.98 28.74 -5.54
N GLN A 159 -4.75 29.08 -4.28
CA GLN A 159 -5.46 30.16 -3.61
C GLN A 159 -4.95 31.55 -4.07
N ASN A 160 -4.20 31.62 -5.18
CA ASN A 160 -3.75 32.86 -5.81
C ASN A 160 -4.79 33.42 -6.80
N THR A 161 -6.07 33.41 -6.42
CA THR A 161 -7.04 34.36 -6.98
C THR A 161 -7.35 35.36 -5.87
N ALA A 162 -6.47 36.37 -5.78
CA ALA A 162 -6.79 37.64 -5.15
C ALA A 162 -7.76 38.43 -6.04
#